data_AF-A0A938A1U8-F1
#
_entry.id   AF-A0A938A1U8-F1
#
_cell.length_a   1.000
_cell.length_b   1.000
_cell.length_c   1.000
_cell.angle_alpha   90.00
_cell.angle_beta   90.00
_cell.angle_gamma   90.00
#
_symmetry.space_group_name_H-M   'P 1'
#
loop_
_entity.id
_entity.type
_entity.pdbx_description
1 polymer ?
#
loop_
_entity_poly.entity_id
_entity_poly.type
_entity_poly.pdbx_seq_one_letter_code
_entity_poly.pdbx_strand_id
1 'polypeptide(L)' 'MALAVTVNVFDGRQVERTWQETMALGPCRYLVNNAGPRSVSQGPFADRLIEAVGSLKAVAQGWLTRCSGVAASLVNISSI' A
#
# COMPACT_ATOMS: atom_id res chain seq x y z
N MET A 1 -16.99 -11.54 -0.21
CA MET A 1 -16.79 -10.97 1.15
C MET A 1 -15.91 -9.74 1.04
N ALA A 2 -16.04 -8.80 1.97
CA ALA A 2 -15.17 -7.63 2.07
C ALA A 2 -14.68 -7.51 3.52
N LEU A 3 -13.44 -7.06 3.71
CA LEU A 3 -12.85 -6.80 5.01
C LEU A 3 -12.44 -5.34 5.07
N ALA A 4 -12.94 -4.63 6.08
CA ALA A 4 -12.48 -3.29 6.40
C ALA A 4 -11.35 -3.38 7.43
N VAL A 5 -10.22 -2.75 7.14
CA VAL A 5 -9.02 -2.73 7.98
C VAL A 5 -8.57 -1.29 8.22
N THR A 6 -8.14 -1.00 9.44
CA THR A 6 -7.44 0.25 9.77
C THR A 6 -5.95 -0.03 9.80
N VAL A 7 -5.18 0.61 8.92
CA VAL A 7 -3.75 0.39 8.77
C VAL A 7 -3.02 1.72 8.57
N ASN A 8 -1.93 1.91 9.31
CA ASN A 8 -0.95 2.93 8.98
C ASN A 8 0.03 2.38 7.94
N VAL A 9 -0.04 2.87 6.69
CA VAL A 9 0.83 2.41 5.59
C VAL A 9 2.30 2.79 5.75
N PHE A 10 2.63 3.65 6.73
CA PHE A 10 4.00 3.98 7.10
C PHE A 10 4.57 3.01 8.17
N ASP A 11 3.74 2.16 8.77
CA ASP A 11 4.18 1.14 9.73
C ASP A 11 4.22 -0.23 9.04
N GLY A 12 5.43 -0.68 8.70
CA GLY A 12 5.64 -1.95 8.00
C GLY A 12 5.07 -3.17 8.73
N ARG A 13 5.01 -3.15 10.08
CA ARG A 13 4.43 -4.27 10.84
C ARG A 13 2.91 -4.32 10.68
N GLN A 14 2.26 -3.16 10.65
CA GLN A 14 0.82 -3.09 10.42
C GLN A 14 0.47 -3.50 8.98
N VAL A 15 1.28 -3.08 8.00
CA VAL A 15 1.11 -3.48 6.59
C VAL A 15 1.23 -5.00 6.43
N GLU A 16 2.26 -5.61 7.04
CA GLU A 16 2.47 -7.06 6.98
C GLU A 16 1.30 -7.83 7.61
N ARG A 17 0.85 -7.43 8.82
CA ARG A 17 -0.31 -8.04 9.48
C ARG A 17 -1.55 -7.95 8.59
N THR A 18 -1.79 -6.79 8.01
CA THR A 18 -2.95 -6.54 7.14
C THR A 18 -2.91 -7.41 5.89
N TRP A 19 -1.73 -7.65 5.31
CA TRP A 19 -1.59 -8.61 4.21
C TRP A 19 -2.00 -10.02 4.61
N GLN A 20 -1.59 -10.50 5.79
CA GLN A 20 -1.98 -11.83 6.27
C GLN A 20 -3.49 -11.96 6.42
N GLU A 21 -4.15 -10.95 7.01
CA GLU A 21 -5.62 -10.90 7.12
C GLU A 21 -6.30 -10.88 5.75
N THR A 22 -5.75 -10.12 4.81
CA THR A 22 -6.32 -9.97 3.46
C THR A 22 -6.20 -11.26 2.65
N MET A 23 -5.10 -12.00 2.77
CA MET A 23 -4.90 -13.26 2.04
C MET A 23 -5.87 -14.37 2.47
N ALA A 24 -6.46 -14.28 3.67
CA ALA A 24 -7.53 -15.19 4.10
C ALA A 24 -8.80 -15.07 3.24
N LEU A 25 -8.98 -13.96 2.49
CA LEU A 25 -10.07 -13.77 1.54
C LEU A 25 -9.76 -14.33 0.13
N GLY A 26 -8.55 -14.84 -0.08
CA GLY A 26 -8.05 -15.30 -1.37
C GLY A 26 -7.08 -14.31 -2.04
N PRO A 27 -6.51 -14.70 -3.19
CA PRO A 27 -5.46 -13.93 -3.84
C PRO A 27 -6.01 -12.65 -4.47
N CYS A 28 -5.27 -11.55 -4.30
CA CYS A 28 -5.68 -10.23 -4.76
C CYS A 28 -5.19 -9.97 -6.19
N ARG A 29 -6.10 -9.86 -7.17
CA ARG A 29 -5.74 -9.62 -8.59
C ARG A 29 -5.46 -8.14 -8.91
N TYR A 30 -5.97 -7.22 -8.09
CA TYR A 30 -5.93 -5.79 -8.37
C TYR A 30 -5.51 -5.03 -7.12
N LEU A 31 -4.49 -4.18 -7.25
CA LEU A 31 -4.06 -3.29 -6.17
C LEU A 31 -4.34 -1.84 -6.54
N VAL A 32 -4.97 -1.10 -5.63
CA VAL A 32 -5.09 0.35 -5.71
C VAL A 32 -4.27 0.94 -4.57
N ASN A 33 -3.19 1.62 -4.93
CA ASN A 33 -2.31 2.30 -3.99
C ASN A 33 -2.66 3.79 -3.97
N ASN A 34 -3.58 4.12 -3.06
CA ASN A 34 -4.13 5.47 -2.91
C ASN A 34 -3.71 6.13 -1.59
N ALA A 35 -3.33 5.34 -0.59
CA ALA A 35 -2.93 5.87 0.70
C ALA A 35 -1.59 6.61 0.57
N GLY A 36 -1.51 7.80 1.16
CA GLY A 36 -0.32 8.63 1.14
C GLY A 36 -0.48 9.85 2.04
N PRO A 37 0.61 10.63 2.24
CA PRO A 37 0.54 11.87 2.99
C PRO A 37 -0.35 12.89 2.26
N ARG A 38 -0.94 13.82 3.02
CA ARG A 38 -1.68 14.95 2.42
C ARG A 38 -0.73 15.83 1.63
N SER A 39 -1.16 16.32 0.46
CA SER A 39 -0.33 17.18 -0.41
C SER A 39 0.09 18.51 0.25
N VAL A 40 -0.69 18.98 1.24
CA VAL A 40 -0.39 20.19 2.02
C VAL A 40 0.56 19.97 3.19
N SER A 41 0.96 18.71 3.46
CA SER A 41 1.85 18.37 4.57
C SER A 41 3.23 19.01 4.38
N GLN A 42 3.68 19.75 5.39
CA GLN A 42 4.99 20.42 5.40
C GLN A 42 6.06 19.54 6.04
N GLY A 43 7.31 19.68 5.62
CA GLY A 43 8.46 19.00 6.23
C GLY A 43 9.67 18.93 5.31
N PRO A 44 10.77 18.32 5.75
CA PRO A 44 11.94 18.11 4.91
C PRO A 44 11.59 17.30 3.66
N PHE A 45 12.09 17.73 2.51
CA PHE A 45 11.76 17.10 1.23
C PHE A 45 12.08 15.60 1.19
N ALA A 46 13.26 15.20 1.69
CA ALA A 46 13.68 13.81 1.71
C ALA A 46 12.72 12.93 2.51
N ASP A 47 12.29 13.39 3.69
CA ASP A 47 11.36 12.65 4.54
C ASP A 47 9.99 12.50 3.87
N ARG A 48 9.49 13.57 3.23
CA ARG A 48 8.21 13.55 2.51
C ARG A 48 8.25 12.68 1.26
N LEU A 49 9.39 12.64 0.56
CA LEU A 49 9.59 11.73 -0.57
C LEU A 49 9.59 10.27 -0.12
N ILE A 50 10.25 9.97 1.00
CA ILE A 50 10.28 8.63 1.60
C ILE A 50 8.87 8.21 2.02
N GLU A 51 8.09 9.09 2.67
CA GLU A 51 6.71 8.78 3.03
C GLU A 51 5.84 8.51 1.79
N ALA A 52 5.84 9.43 0.83
CA ALA A 52 5.00 9.33 -0.36
C ALA A 52 5.34 8.09 -1.20
N VAL A 53 6.61 7.93 -1.59
CA VAL A 53 7.03 6.86 -2.52
C VAL A 53 7.37 5.56 -1.79
N GLY A 54 7.87 5.64 -0.56
CA GLY A 54 8.25 4.45 0.21
C GLY A 54 7.06 3.59 0.61
N SER A 55 5.95 4.22 1.02
CA SER A 55 4.70 3.49 1.32
C SER A 55 4.13 2.81 0.08
N LEU A 56 4.11 3.52 -1.06
CA LEU A 56 3.76 2.99 -2.38
C LEU A 56 4.56 1.72 -2.70
N LYS A 57 5.89 1.80 -2.60
CA LYS A 57 6.80 0.68 -2.85
C LYS A 57 6.53 -0.49 -1.90
N ALA A 58 6.42 -0.25 -0.60
CA ALA A 58 6.26 -1.31 0.39
C ALA A 58 4.97 -2.13 0.17
N VAL A 59 3.85 -1.45 -0.06
CA VAL A 59 2.56 -2.10 -0.31
C VAL A 59 2.58 -2.86 -1.64
N ALA A 60 3.12 -2.25 -2.70
CA ALA A 60 3.24 -2.89 -4.02
C ALA A 60 4.13 -4.14 -3.99
N GLN A 61 5.26 -4.08 -3.30
CA GLN A 61 6.14 -5.24 -3.13
C GLN A 61 5.44 -6.35 -2.35
N GLY A 62 4.78 -6.03 -1.23
CA GLY A 62 4.03 -7.00 -0.45
C GLY A 62 2.94 -7.71 -1.26
N TRP A 63 2.25 -6.98 -2.14
CA TRP A 63 1.28 -7.53 -3.07
C TRP A 63 1.92 -8.44 -4.13
N LEU A 64 2.97 -7.98 -4.81
CA LEU A 64 3.66 -8.76 -5.84
C LEU A 64 4.25 -10.06 -5.27
N THR A 65 4.83 -10.03 -4.07
CA THR A 65 5.35 -11.22 -3.40
C THR A 65 4.27 -12.30 -3.18
N ARG A 66 3.03 -11.89 -2.91
CA ARG A 66 1.93 -12.82 -2.55
C ARG A 66 1.05 -13.21 -3.72
N CYS A 67 0.89 -12.30 -4.69
CA CYS A 67 -0.14 -12.39 -5.71
C CYS A 67 0.42 -12.41 -7.14
N SER A 68 1.73 -12.48 -7.36
CA SER A 68 2.37 -12.43 -8.69
C SER A 68 1.74 -13.39 -9.72
N GLY A 69 1.32 -14.59 -9.31
CA GLY A 69 0.69 -15.57 -10.20
C GLY A 69 -0.67 -15.17 -10.76
N VAL A 70 -1.35 -14.17 -10.17
CA VAL A 70 -2.68 -13.69 -10.60
C VAL A 70 -2.78 -12.16 -10.72
N ALA A 71 -1.70 -11.45 -10.44
CA ALA A 71 -1.63 -10.00 -10.46
C ALA A 71 -1.95 -9.47 -11.86
N ALA A 72 -2.99 -8.65 -11.97
CA ALA A 72 -3.50 -8.15 -13.25
C ALA A 72 -3.24 -6.65 -13.44
N SER A 73 -3.43 -5.83 -12.41
CA SER A 73 -3.20 -4.39 -12.50
C SER A 73 -2.89 -3.76 -11.15
N LEU A 74 -2.05 -2.73 -11.18
CA LEU A 74 -1.71 -1.87 -10.06
C LEU A 74 -1.96 -0.42 -10.47
N VAL A 75 -2.75 0.28 -9.68
CA VAL A 75 -3.08 1.69 -9.90
C VAL A 75 -2.50 2.51 -8.75
N ASN A 76 -1.59 3.42 -9.05
CA ASN A 76 -1.09 4.40 -8.10
C ASN A 76 -1.85 5.70 -8.31
N ILE A 77 -2.41 6.27 -7.24
CA ILE A 77 -3.08 7.56 -7.31
C ILE A 77 -2.07 8.66 -7.00
N SER A 78 -2.04 9.70 -7.83
CA SER A 78 -1.21 10.89 -7.64
C SER A 78 -2.07 12.15 -7.65
N SER A 79 -1.51 13.23 -7.12
CA SER A 79 -2.09 14.58 -7.14
C SER A 79 -1.04 15.59 -7.63
N ILE A 80 -1.50 16.69 -8.22
CA ILE A 80 -0.68 17.87 -8.52
C ILE A 80 -0.77 18.85 -7.35
#